data_AF-A0A7K3VDZ8-F1
#
_entry.id   AF-A0A7K3VDZ8-F1
#
_cell.length_a   1.000
_cell.length_b   1.000
_cell.length_c   1.000
_cell.angle_alpha   90.00
_cell.angle_beta   90.00
_cell.angle_gamma   90.00
#
_symmetry.space_group_name_H-M   'P 1'
#
loop_
_entity.id
_entity.type
_entity.pdbx_description
1 polymer ?
#
loop_
_entity_poly.entity_id
_entity_poly.type
_entity_poly.pdbx_seq_one_letter_code
_entity_poly.pdbx_strand_id
1 'polypeptide(L)'
;MPALGEKEWQEHASLIGVVSLAWNQTVHQLLRVFCHLTGLESPLAEAIFFSPQSDSAQRNLVKRVAAAVGLAEQNWKTLEKLLKRLEKASRGRNLATHMIFGITAFDEKTGIWGPKVVPALKPLQDPRLEADFTAQFRKVERELVAIHRDLDHWPGHTPFPDRPWGGPPFPARPPPE
;
A
#
# COMPACT_ATOMS: atom_id res chain seq x y z
N MET A 1 26.07 -1.75 27.92
CA MET A 1 26.54 -1.46 26.54
C MET A 1 25.48 -1.98 25.59
N PRO A 2 25.09 -1.22 24.54
CA PRO A 2 24.15 -1.72 23.54
C PRO A 2 24.68 -3.00 22.89
N ALA A 3 23.78 -3.90 22.50
CA ALA A 3 24.16 -5.14 21.82
C ALA A 3 24.71 -4.82 20.42
N LEU A 4 25.64 -5.64 19.91
CA LEU A 4 26.19 -5.46 18.56
C LEU A 4 25.04 -5.43 17.53
N GLY A 5 24.98 -4.35 16.74
CA GLY A 5 23.99 -4.19 15.68
C GLY A 5 22.61 -3.73 16.10
N GLU A 6 22.42 -3.37 17.38
CA GLU A 6 21.12 -2.90 17.89
C GLU A 6 20.61 -1.66 17.15
N LYS A 7 21.51 -0.71 16.84
CA LYS A 7 21.16 0.51 16.10
C LYS A 7 20.73 0.16 14.67
N GLU A 8 21.51 -0.62 13.95
CA GLU A 8 21.23 -1.02 12.57
C GLU A 8 19.92 -1.82 12.47
N TRP A 9 19.66 -2.66 13.48
CA TRP A 9 18.40 -3.39 13.59
C TRP A 9 17.21 -2.47 13.85
N GLN A 10 17.33 -1.51 14.76
CA GLN A 10 16.28 -0.53 15.03
C GLN A 10 15.98 0.35 13.80
N GLU A 11 17.02 0.79 13.07
CA GLU A 11 16.87 1.54 11.82
C GLU A 11 16.15 0.71 10.75
N HIS A 12 16.50 -0.57 10.62
CA HIS A 12 15.86 -1.47 9.68
C HIS A 12 14.40 -1.78 10.05
N ALA A 13 14.13 -2.06 11.32
CA ALA A 13 12.78 -2.28 11.82
C ALA A 13 11.89 -1.04 11.62
N SER A 14 12.45 0.15 11.87
CA SER A 14 11.76 1.42 11.60
C SER A 14 11.42 1.57 10.13
N LEU A 15 12.34 1.19 9.22
CA LEU A 15 12.10 1.22 7.78
C LEU A 15 10.96 0.27 7.35
N ILE A 16 10.94 -0.96 7.85
CA ILE A 16 9.83 -1.91 7.61
C ILE A 16 8.52 -1.35 8.17
N GLY A 17 8.58 -0.73 9.36
CA GLY A 17 7.45 -0.09 10.02
C GLY A 17 6.83 1.02 9.16
N VAL A 18 7.63 1.95 8.65
CA VAL A 18 7.11 3.05 7.81
C VAL A 18 6.52 2.55 6.50
N VAL A 19 7.10 1.52 5.86
CA VAL A 19 6.52 0.89 4.67
C VAL A 19 5.15 0.27 4.97
N SER A 20 5.04 -0.43 6.11
CA SER A 20 3.78 -1.04 6.55
C SER A 20 2.70 0.01 6.86
N LEU A 21 3.08 1.11 7.54
CA LEU A 21 2.14 2.20 7.83
C LEU A 21 1.67 2.91 6.56
N ALA A 22 2.57 3.22 5.64
CA ALA A 22 2.22 3.82 4.35
C ALA A 22 1.29 2.90 3.53
N TRP A 23 1.52 1.58 3.58
CA TRP A 23 0.62 0.61 2.98
C TRP A 23 -0.79 0.68 3.57
N ASN A 24 -0.90 0.65 4.90
CA ASN A 24 -2.20 0.70 5.60
C ASN A 24 -2.97 1.99 5.28
N GLN A 25 -2.27 3.14 5.27
CA GLN A 25 -2.85 4.43 4.86
C GLN A 25 -3.37 4.38 3.42
N THR A 26 -2.66 3.70 2.52
CA THR A 26 -3.08 3.55 1.11
C THR A 26 -4.30 2.63 0.97
N VAL A 27 -4.34 1.53 1.72
CA VAL A 27 -5.50 0.62 1.77
C VAL A 27 -6.74 1.33 2.31
N HIS A 28 -6.57 2.17 3.34
CA HIS A 28 -7.66 2.99 3.85
C HIS A 28 -8.20 3.97 2.79
N GLN A 29 -7.34 4.58 1.96
CA GLN A 29 -7.83 5.39 0.84
C GLN A 29 -8.53 4.56 -0.24
N LEU A 30 -8.09 3.32 -0.46
CA LEU A 30 -8.78 2.42 -1.38
C LEU A 30 -10.19 2.07 -0.88
N LEU A 31 -10.39 1.93 0.44
CA LEU A 31 -11.72 1.84 1.05
C LEU A 31 -12.54 3.11 0.75
N ARG A 32 -11.96 4.32 0.89
CA ARG A 32 -12.68 5.57 0.55
C ARG A 32 -13.09 5.64 -0.91
N VAL A 33 -12.25 5.16 -1.83
CA VAL A 33 -12.62 4.99 -3.26
C VAL A 33 -13.79 4.03 -3.41
N PHE A 34 -13.76 2.89 -2.70
CA PHE A 34 -14.88 1.94 -2.69
C PHE A 34 -16.19 2.58 -2.17
N CYS A 35 -16.12 3.31 -1.05
CA CYS A 35 -17.28 4.05 -0.52
C CYS A 35 -17.79 5.10 -1.51
N HIS A 36 -16.89 5.82 -2.19
CA HIS A 36 -17.28 6.81 -3.20
C HIS A 36 -18.03 6.17 -4.37
N LEU A 37 -17.49 5.07 -4.92
CA LEU A 37 -18.11 4.36 -6.04
C LEU A 37 -19.47 3.75 -5.66
N THR A 38 -19.57 3.13 -4.49
CA THR A 38 -20.77 2.39 -4.07
C THR A 38 -21.82 3.24 -3.37
N GLY A 39 -21.39 4.32 -2.70
CA GLY A 39 -22.19 5.10 -1.77
C GLY A 39 -22.43 4.45 -0.41
N LEU A 40 -21.78 3.33 -0.14
CA LEU A 40 -21.89 2.67 1.15
C LEU A 40 -21.04 3.40 2.17
N GLU A 41 -21.60 3.59 3.35
CA GLU A 41 -20.90 4.14 4.49
C GLU A 41 -20.44 3.03 5.44
N SER A 42 -19.56 3.38 6.38
CA SER A 42 -19.18 2.50 7.48
C SER A 42 -20.39 2.24 8.40
N PRO A 43 -20.58 1.02 8.95
CA PRO A 43 -19.66 -0.12 8.95
C PRO A 43 -19.82 -1.09 7.78
N LEU A 44 -20.88 -0.94 6.98
CA LEU A 44 -21.20 -1.90 5.91
C LEU A 44 -20.11 -1.92 4.83
N ALA A 45 -19.62 -0.75 4.43
CA ALA A 45 -18.54 -0.66 3.44
C ALA A 45 -17.27 -1.37 3.90
N GLU A 46 -16.90 -1.23 5.18
CA GLU A 46 -15.74 -1.91 5.77
C GLU A 46 -15.90 -3.43 5.76
N ALA A 47 -17.07 -3.93 6.19
CA ALA A 47 -17.35 -5.36 6.20
C ALA A 47 -17.23 -5.98 4.80
N ILE A 48 -17.72 -5.30 3.76
CA ILE A 48 -17.61 -5.77 2.38
C ILE A 48 -16.18 -5.65 1.88
N PHE A 49 -15.55 -4.49 2.06
CA PHE A 49 -14.22 -4.20 1.52
C PHE A 49 -13.13 -5.06 2.14
N PHE A 50 -13.22 -5.35 3.45
CA PHE A 50 -12.25 -6.20 4.15
C PHE A 50 -12.62 -7.69 4.16
N SER A 51 -13.79 -8.07 3.61
CA SER A 51 -14.13 -9.50 3.44
C SER A 51 -13.13 -10.31 2.59
N PRO A 52 -12.49 -9.77 1.53
CA PRO A 52 -11.50 -10.52 0.77
C PRO A 52 -10.19 -10.65 1.56
N GLN A 53 -9.66 -11.87 1.62
CA GLN A 53 -8.47 -12.22 2.41
C GLN A 53 -7.13 -11.72 1.83
N SER A 54 -7.13 -10.99 0.71
CA SER A 54 -5.89 -10.49 0.10
C SER A 54 -6.05 -9.11 -0.51
N ASP A 55 -4.97 -8.33 -0.48
CA ASP A 55 -4.92 -7.01 -1.11
C ASP A 55 -5.22 -7.05 -2.61
N SER A 56 -4.82 -8.14 -3.28
CA SER A 56 -5.11 -8.35 -4.70
C SER A 56 -6.61 -8.47 -4.94
N ALA A 57 -7.30 -9.22 -4.09
CA ALA A 57 -8.75 -9.36 -4.15
C ALA A 57 -9.46 -8.04 -3.82
N GLN A 58 -8.98 -7.26 -2.84
CA GLN A 58 -9.51 -5.92 -2.54
C GLN A 58 -9.38 -4.96 -3.73
N ARG A 59 -8.21 -4.91 -4.39
CA ARG A 59 -8.03 -4.11 -5.62
C ARG A 59 -8.94 -4.58 -6.75
N ASN A 60 -9.10 -5.89 -6.92
CA ASN A 60 -10.00 -6.45 -7.93
C ASN A 60 -11.47 -6.17 -7.64
N LEU A 61 -11.87 -6.13 -6.37
CA LEU A 61 -13.20 -5.70 -5.95
C LEU A 61 -13.45 -4.26 -6.42
N VAL A 62 -12.53 -3.33 -6.15
CA VAL A 62 -12.66 -1.93 -6.60
C VAL A 62 -12.74 -1.83 -8.13
N LYS A 63 -11.92 -2.60 -8.87
CA LYS A 63 -12.02 -2.66 -10.34
C LYS A 63 -13.40 -3.09 -10.82
N ARG A 64 -13.95 -4.16 -10.23
CA ARG A 64 -15.27 -4.69 -10.61
C ARG A 64 -16.39 -3.71 -10.30
N VAL A 65 -16.33 -3.06 -9.13
CA VAL A 65 -17.31 -2.04 -8.75
C VAL A 65 -17.26 -0.86 -9.71
N ALA A 66 -16.07 -0.33 -10.01
CA ALA A 66 -15.92 0.79 -10.94
C ALA A 66 -16.44 0.47 -12.35
N ALA A 67 -16.28 -0.77 -12.82
CA ALA A 67 -16.90 -1.21 -14.07
C ALA A 67 -18.43 -1.32 -13.97
N ALA A 68 -18.97 -1.85 -12.86
CA ALA A 68 -20.40 -2.05 -12.65
C ALA A 68 -21.19 -0.73 -12.54
N VAL A 69 -20.58 0.31 -11.97
CA VAL A 69 -21.20 1.65 -11.86
C VAL A 69 -21.02 2.49 -13.13
N GLY A 70 -20.47 1.92 -14.21
CA GLY A 70 -20.31 2.63 -15.48
C GLY A 70 -19.38 3.84 -15.39
N LEU A 71 -18.31 3.75 -14.59
CA LEU A 71 -17.38 4.87 -14.40
C LEU A 71 -16.84 5.39 -15.74
N ALA A 72 -16.92 6.70 -15.95
CA ALA A 72 -16.45 7.36 -17.17
C ALA A 72 -15.01 6.94 -17.53
N GLU A 73 -14.74 6.73 -18.82
CA GLU A 73 -13.50 6.11 -19.30
C GLU A 73 -12.23 6.83 -18.79
N GLN A 74 -12.25 8.15 -18.73
CA GLN A 74 -11.13 8.96 -18.22
C GLN A 74 -10.85 8.68 -16.73
N ASN A 75 -11.90 8.59 -15.92
CA ASN A 75 -11.79 8.32 -14.49
C ASN A 75 -11.37 6.87 -14.24
N TRP A 76 -11.90 5.94 -15.04
CA TRP A 76 -11.49 4.54 -15.05
C TRP A 76 -10.01 4.38 -15.36
N LYS A 77 -9.50 5.00 -16.44
CA LYS A 77 -8.07 4.94 -16.80
C LYS A 77 -7.16 5.47 -15.68
N THR A 78 -7.59 6.56 -15.03
CA THR A 78 -6.85 7.14 -13.91
C THR A 78 -6.81 6.19 -12.72
N LEU A 79 -7.96 5.65 -12.31
CA LEU A 79 -8.06 4.67 -11.23
C LEU A 79 -7.25 3.39 -11.55
N GLU A 80 -7.37 2.87 -12.76
CA GLU A 80 -6.64 1.67 -13.20
C GLU A 80 -5.11 1.87 -13.10
N LYS A 81 -4.62 3.05 -13.49
CA LYS A 81 -3.20 3.42 -13.35
C LYS A 81 -2.77 3.40 -11.88
N LEU A 82 -3.58 3.95 -10.97
CA LEU A 82 -3.30 3.91 -9.53
C LEU A 82 -3.27 2.49 -8.98
N LEU A 83 -4.23 1.64 -9.38
CA LEU A 83 -4.27 0.25 -8.93
C LEU A 83 -3.08 -0.57 -9.45
N LYS A 84 -2.62 -0.32 -10.68
CA LYS A 84 -1.39 -0.93 -11.24
C LYS A 84 -0.14 -0.49 -10.48
N ARG A 85 -0.05 0.79 -10.09
CA ARG A 85 1.05 1.30 -9.25
C ARG A 85 1.04 0.64 -7.88
N LEU A 86 -0.14 0.53 -7.25
CA LEU A 86 -0.30 -0.12 -5.96
C LEU A 86 0.06 -1.60 -5.99
N GLU A 87 -0.29 -2.32 -7.07
CA GLU A 87 0.14 -3.71 -7.27
C GLU A 87 1.66 -3.85 -7.37
N LYS A 88 2.36 -2.90 -8.02
CA LYS A 88 3.83 -2.91 -8.05
C LYS A 88 4.40 -2.64 -6.66
N ALA A 89 3.87 -1.65 -5.93
CA ALA A 89 4.31 -1.32 -4.58
C ALA A 89 4.07 -2.47 -3.59
N SER A 90 3.00 -3.26 -3.75
CA SER A 90 2.71 -4.41 -2.88
C SER A 90 3.82 -5.47 -2.93
N ARG A 91 4.51 -5.63 -4.06
CA ARG A 91 5.65 -6.55 -4.18
C ARG A 91 6.80 -6.11 -3.27
N GLY A 92 7.12 -4.82 -3.27
CA GLY A 92 8.14 -4.24 -2.40
C GLY A 92 7.76 -4.32 -0.92
N ARG A 93 6.50 -4.02 -0.58
CA ARG A 93 5.98 -4.19 0.79
C ARG A 93 6.12 -5.63 1.26
N ASN A 94 5.77 -6.60 0.41
CA ASN A 94 5.86 -8.02 0.76
C ASN A 94 7.32 -8.44 1.03
N LEU A 95 8.29 -7.93 0.26
CA LEU A 95 9.71 -8.17 0.55
C LEU A 95 10.11 -7.59 1.92
N ALA A 96 9.70 -6.36 2.22
CA ALA A 96 9.99 -5.73 3.51
C ALA A 96 9.36 -6.50 4.69
N THR A 97 8.17 -7.07 4.51
CA THR A 97 7.40 -7.70 5.60
C THR A 97 7.74 -9.17 5.81
N HIS A 98 8.00 -9.92 4.73
CA HIS A 98 8.06 -11.39 4.78
C HIS A 98 9.47 -11.95 4.64
N MET A 99 10.47 -11.15 4.29
CA MET A 99 11.83 -11.65 4.26
C MET A 99 12.45 -11.73 5.66
N ILE A 100 13.30 -12.74 5.85
CA ILE A 100 14.05 -12.92 7.09
C ILE A 100 15.37 -12.15 6.98
N PHE A 101 15.56 -11.22 7.90
CA PHE A 101 16.79 -10.46 8.07
C PHE A 101 17.51 -10.88 9.34
N GLY A 102 18.83 -10.69 9.35
CA GLY A 102 19.69 -10.91 10.51
C GLY A 102 20.78 -9.86 10.57
N ILE A 103 21.58 -9.91 11.63
CA ILE A 103 22.73 -9.03 11.84
C ILE A 103 24.00 -9.85 11.62
N THR A 104 24.93 -9.32 10.84
CA THR A 104 26.30 -9.84 10.76
C THR A 104 27.28 -8.83 11.37
N ALA A 105 28.37 -9.33 11.95
CA ALA A 105 29.50 -8.54 12.40
C ALA A 105 30.55 -8.32 11.29
N PHE A 106 30.48 -9.12 10.22
CA PHE A 106 31.43 -9.12 9.12
C PHE A 106 30.68 -9.12 7.78
N ASP A 107 31.01 -8.15 6.93
CA ASP A 107 30.44 -8.05 5.59
C ASP A 107 31.34 -8.79 4.59
N GLU A 108 30.97 -10.02 4.23
CA GLU A 108 31.70 -10.85 3.26
C GLU A 108 31.92 -10.16 1.90
N LYS A 109 31.05 -9.21 1.51
CA LYS A 109 31.15 -8.54 0.21
C LYS A 109 32.20 -7.44 0.20
N THR A 110 32.35 -6.72 1.31
CA THR A 110 33.27 -5.57 1.42
C THR A 110 34.54 -5.91 2.20
N GLY A 111 34.55 -7.02 2.93
CA GLY A 111 35.65 -7.42 3.82
C GLY A 111 35.76 -6.56 5.09
N ILE A 112 34.75 -5.76 5.40
CA ILE A 112 34.78 -4.80 6.50
C ILE A 112 34.07 -5.39 7.72
N TRP A 113 34.68 -5.22 8.89
CA TRP A 113 34.06 -5.50 10.19
C TRP A 113 33.16 -4.35 10.60
N GLY A 114 31.94 -4.68 11.00
CA GLY A 114 30.94 -3.73 11.46
C GLY A 114 29.56 -4.38 11.47
N PRO A 115 28.68 -3.95 12.39
CA PRO A 115 27.30 -4.41 12.38
C PRO A 115 26.62 -4.05 11.06
N LYS A 116 25.95 -5.02 10.45
CA LYS A 116 25.19 -4.81 9.21
C LYS A 116 23.98 -5.73 9.18
N VAL A 117 22.83 -5.17 8.80
CA VAL A 117 21.64 -5.99 8.50
C VAL A 117 21.82 -6.64 7.14
N VAL A 118 21.59 -7.95 7.10
CA VAL A 118 21.69 -8.78 5.90
C VAL A 118 20.50 -9.72 5.80
N PRO A 119 20.10 -10.15 4.59
CA PRO A 119 19.17 -11.25 4.43
C PRO A 119 19.74 -12.52 5.06
N ALA A 120 19.00 -13.15 5.98
CA ALA A 120 19.52 -14.25 6.80
C ALA A 120 19.47 -15.62 6.10
N LEU A 121 18.64 -15.77 5.06
CA LEU A 121 18.50 -17.03 4.33
C LEU A 121 19.47 -17.10 3.14
N LYS A 122 20.40 -18.05 3.17
CA LYS A 122 21.12 -18.57 2.00
C LYS A 122 20.71 -20.04 1.80
N PRO A 123 20.43 -20.53 0.58
CA PRO A 123 20.39 -19.83 -0.72
C PRO A 123 19.00 -19.28 -1.12
N LEU A 124 18.05 -19.18 -0.19
CA LEU A 124 16.71 -18.60 -0.46
C LEU A 124 16.71 -17.08 -0.34
N GLN A 125 17.33 -16.39 -1.30
CA GLN A 125 17.11 -14.96 -1.49
C GLN A 125 16.11 -14.76 -2.61
N ASP A 126 15.03 -14.03 -2.33
CA ASP A 126 14.07 -13.64 -3.36
C ASP A 126 14.80 -12.82 -4.43
N PRO A 127 14.77 -13.20 -5.72
CA PRO A 127 15.53 -12.52 -6.77
C PRO A 127 15.07 -11.07 -6.99
N ARG A 128 13.94 -10.67 -6.41
CA ARG A 128 13.42 -9.31 -6.47
C ARG A 128 14.06 -8.39 -5.42
N LEU A 129 14.77 -8.94 -4.43
CA LEU A 129 15.48 -8.15 -3.45
C LEU A 129 16.73 -7.53 -4.07
N GLU A 130 16.83 -6.22 -3.98
CA GLU A 130 18.01 -5.49 -4.46
C GLU A 130 19.15 -5.55 -3.44
N ALA A 131 20.39 -5.37 -3.91
CA ALA A 131 21.55 -5.33 -3.01
C ALA A 131 21.46 -4.20 -1.97
N ASP A 132 20.88 -3.06 -2.37
CA ASP A 132 20.52 -1.95 -1.49
C ASP A 132 19.01 -1.98 -1.20
N PHE A 133 18.60 -2.97 -0.41
CA PHE A 133 17.20 -3.12 0.00
C PHE A 133 16.71 -1.92 0.84
N THR A 134 17.61 -1.18 1.49
CA THR A 134 17.27 0.06 2.21
C THR A 134 16.75 1.13 1.26
N ALA A 135 17.49 1.39 0.17
CA ALA A 135 17.02 2.30 -0.88
C ALA A 135 15.75 1.78 -1.56
N GLN A 136 15.67 0.47 -1.80
CA GLN A 136 14.48 -0.17 -2.37
C GLN A 136 13.24 0.09 -1.51
N PHE A 137 13.30 -0.14 -0.20
CA PHE A 137 12.16 0.05 0.70
C PHE A 137 11.79 1.52 0.88
N ARG A 138 12.77 2.44 0.92
CA ARG A 138 12.50 3.88 0.89
C ARG A 138 11.80 4.32 -0.39
N LYS A 139 12.12 3.70 -1.53
CA LYS A 139 11.43 3.97 -2.80
C LYS A 139 9.99 3.46 -2.76
N VAL A 140 9.75 2.30 -2.15
CA VAL A 140 8.40 1.75 -1.96
C VAL A 140 7.56 2.66 -1.06
N GLU A 141 8.12 3.13 0.06
CA GLU A 141 7.47 4.07 0.98
C GLU A 141 7.05 5.35 0.25
N ARG A 142 7.97 6.02 -0.46
CA ARG A 142 7.63 7.22 -1.26
C ARG A 142 6.56 6.97 -2.30
N GLU A 143 6.60 5.83 -2.98
CA GLU A 143 5.58 5.46 -3.96
C GLU A 143 4.21 5.26 -3.31
N LEU A 144 4.15 4.63 -2.13
CA LEU A 144 2.91 4.46 -1.37
C LEU A 144 2.35 5.81 -0.90
N VAL A 145 3.19 6.71 -0.40
CA VAL A 145 2.78 8.09 -0.04
C VAL A 145 2.23 8.84 -1.25
N ALA A 146 2.86 8.71 -2.42
CA ALA A 146 2.36 9.32 -3.64
C ALA A 146 1.02 8.72 -4.08
N ILE A 147 0.87 7.39 -4.04
CA ILE A 147 -0.40 6.72 -4.36
C ILE A 147 -1.49 7.12 -3.38
N HIS A 148 -1.20 7.19 -2.08
CA HIS A 148 -2.12 7.65 -1.05
C HIS A 148 -2.67 9.03 -1.39
N ARG A 149 -1.78 9.99 -1.70
CA ARG A 149 -2.18 11.34 -2.08
C ARG A 149 -3.06 11.33 -3.32
N ASP A 150 -2.67 10.59 -4.36
CA ASP A 150 -3.43 10.54 -5.61
C ASP A 150 -4.82 9.89 -5.42
N LEU A 151 -4.92 8.85 -4.58
CA LEU A 151 -6.20 8.23 -4.22
C LEU A 151 -7.08 9.15 -3.36
N ASP A 152 -6.50 9.98 -2.51
CA ASP A 152 -7.22 10.96 -1.69
C ASP A 152 -7.86 12.07 -2.54
N HIS A 153 -7.15 12.54 -3.57
CA HIS A 153 -7.64 13.57 -4.49
C HIS A 153 -8.65 13.02 -5.51
N TRP A 154 -8.54 11.74 -5.89
CA TRP A 154 -9.33 11.16 -6.96
C TRP A 154 -10.86 11.29 -6.77
N PRO A 155 -11.46 11.02 -5.58
CA PRO A 155 -12.88 11.23 -5.33
C PRO A 155 -13.33 12.70 -5.46
N GLY A 156 -12.45 13.67 -5.19
CA GLY A 156 -12.77 15.10 -5.31
C GLY A 156 -12.89 15.58 -6.76
N HIS A 157 -12.28 14.84 -7.69
CA HIS A 157 -12.29 15.13 -9.14
C HIS A 157 -13.13 14.15 -9.95
N THR A 158 -13.77 13.20 -9.30
CA THR A 158 -14.62 12.19 -9.94
C THR A 158 -16.05 12.45 -9.50
N PRO A 159 -16.98 12.75 -10.42
CA PRO A 159 -18.39 12.83 -10.07
C PRO A 159 -18.85 11.47 -9.54
N PHE A 160 -19.78 11.49 -8.58
CA PHE A 160 -20.44 10.27 -8.14
C PHE A 160 -21.07 9.58 -9.36
N PRO A 161 -20.80 8.29 -9.57
CA PRO A 161 -21.36 7.58 -10.71
C PRO A 161 -22.88 7.44 -10.55
N ASP A 162 -23.59 7.50 -11.67
CA ASP A 162 -25.02 7.19 -11.70
C ASP A 162 -25.22 5.72 -11.31
N ARG A 163 -25.92 5.50 -10.20
CA ARG A 163 -26.12 4.15 -9.66
C ARG A 163 -27.43 3.59 -10.22
N PRO A 164 -27.42 2.37 -10.80
CA PRO A 164 -28.65 1.73 -11.26
C PRO A 164 -29.53 1.21 -10.09
N TRP A 165 -29.06 1.32 -8.85
CA TRP A 165 -29.82 1.05 -7.63
C TRP A 165 -30.01 2.34 -6.82
N GLY A 166 -31.18 2.49 -6.19
CA GLY A 166 -31.43 3.57 -5.23
C GLY A 166 -30.54 3.41 -4.01
N GLY A 167 -29.35 4.00 -4.05
CA GLY A 167 -28.41 4.02 -2.92
C GLY A 167 -29.00 4.79 -1.73
N PRO A 168 -28.38 4.67 -0.53
CA PRO A 168 -28.76 5.48 0.61
C PRO A 168 -28.69 6.99 0.26
N PRO A 169 -29.55 7.82 0.87
CA PRO A 169 -29.55 9.26 0.61
C PRO A 169 -28.16 9.85 0.87
N PHE A 170 -27.73 10.77 0.01
CA PHE A 170 -26.44 11.45 0.17
C PHE A 170 -26.40 12.18 1.52
N PRO A 171 -25.26 12.16 2.25
CA PRO A 171 -25.06 13.09 3.36
C PRO A 171 -25.20 14.51 2.82
N ALA A 172 -26.06 15.30 3.46
CA ALA A 172 -26.30 16.68 3.07
C ALA A 172 -24.96 17.44 3.05
N ARG A 173 -24.75 18.28 2.04
CA ARG A 173 -23.60 19.20 2.02
C ARG A 173 -23.63 19.99 3.34
N PRO A 174 -22.54 20.03 4.13
CA PRO A 174 -22.47 20.95 5.24
C PRO A 174 -22.68 22.38 4.73
N PRO A 175 -23.38 23.24 5.47
CA PRO A 175 -23.57 24.63 5.06
C PRO A 175 -22.21 25.31 4.86
N PRO A 176 -22.09 26.25 3.91
CA PRO A 176 -20.87 27.04 3.78
C PRO A 176 -20.62 27.79 5.10
N GLU A 177 -19.37 27.75 5.58
CA GLU A 177 -18.88 28.56 6.69
C GLU A 177 -18.95 30.06 6.38
#